data_AF-A0A963UAV9-F1
#
_entry.id   AF-A0A963UAV9-F1
#
_cell.length_a   1.000
_cell.length_b   1.000
_cell.length_c   1.000
_cell.angle_alpha   90.00
_cell.angle_beta   90.00
_cell.angle_gamma   90.00
#
_symmetry.space_group_name_H-M   'P 1'
#
loop_
_entity.id
_entity.type
_entity.pdbx_description
1 polymer ?
#
loop_
_entity_poly.entity_id
_entity_poly.type
_entity_poly.pdbx_seq_one_letter_code
_entity_poly.pdbx_strand_id
1 'polypeptide(L)'
;MTSAAINRMGLARLASMLSASNGGNGRVQWEAIGRTLGIPLLALVLFLLLWQVAAAQVQTSLGSIPGPIAVFQAGVGLVQDHYREREKEAAFHQRQEDRNARKLAKDPNAEVKTRAYTGKPTYFDQILTSLNTVFTGFLLATLVAVPLGILSGMSKT
;
A
#
# COMPACT_ATOMS: atom_id res chain seq x y z
N MET A 1 -14.82 9.80 -32.17
CA MET A 1 -14.86 9.76 -30.69
C MET A 1 -13.47 9.48 -30.11
N THR A 2 -12.45 10.30 -30.41
CA THR A 2 -11.04 10.00 -30.02
C THR A 2 -10.18 11.26 -29.85
N SER A 3 -10.66 12.28 -29.12
CA SER A 3 -9.81 13.44 -28.81
C SER A 3 -10.12 14.11 -27.47
N ALA A 4 -11.37 14.05 -27.00
CA ALA A 4 -11.76 14.68 -25.73
C ALA A 4 -11.25 13.95 -24.47
N ALA A 5 -10.87 12.67 -24.56
CA ALA A 5 -10.44 11.87 -23.40
C ALA A 5 -8.94 12.05 -23.06
N ILE A 6 -8.10 12.35 -24.05
CA ILE A 6 -6.64 12.48 -23.87
C ILE A 6 -6.29 13.76 -23.11
N ASN A 7 -7.13 14.80 -23.20
CA ASN A 7 -6.91 16.09 -22.54
C ASN A 7 -7.29 16.10 -21.04
N ARG A 8 -7.79 14.99 -20.47
CA ARG A 8 -8.17 14.88 -19.05
C ARG A 8 -7.15 14.16 -18.17
N MET A 9 -6.05 13.69 -18.75
CA MET A 9 -4.99 13.00 -18.00
C MET A 9 -3.73 13.86 -18.07
N GLY A 10 -3.03 14.04 -16.95
CA GLY A 10 -1.84 14.90 -16.80
C GLY A 10 -0.70 14.66 -17.80
N LEU A 11 -0.83 13.65 -18.66
CA LEU A 11 -0.01 13.37 -19.83
C LEU A 11 -0.02 14.50 -20.88
N ALA A 12 -1.10 15.27 -21.02
CA ALA A 12 -1.12 16.43 -21.93
C ALA A 12 -0.18 17.55 -21.47
N ARG A 13 0.02 17.72 -20.15
CA ARG A 13 1.02 18.65 -19.59
C ARG A 13 2.45 18.14 -19.70
N LEU A 14 2.66 16.83 -19.63
CA LEU A 14 3.98 16.24 -19.89
C LEU A 14 4.37 16.37 -21.37
N ALA A 15 3.41 16.20 -22.29
CA ALA A 15 3.64 16.35 -23.73
C ALA A 15 3.99 17.79 -24.13
N SER A 16 3.37 18.81 -23.53
CA SER A 16 3.73 20.21 -23.79
C SER A 16 5.08 20.64 -23.19
N MET A 17 5.59 19.92 -22.18
CA MET A 17 6.94 20.13 -21.66
C MET A 17 8.03 19.54 -22.56
N LEU A 18 7.76 18.41 -23.22
CA LEU A 18 8.70 17.76 -24.15
C LEU A 18 8.70 18.40 -25.55
N SER A 19 7.56 18.93 -26.01
CA SER A 19 7.45 19.57 -27.35
C SER A 19 7.98 21.01 -27.41
N ALA A 20 8.54 21.53 -26.31
CA ALA A 20 9.06 22.90 -26.21
C ALA A 20 10.58 23.00 -26.41
N SER A 21 11.18 22.09 -27.17
CA SER A 21 12.59 22.19 -27.60
C SER A 21 12.81 23.17 -28.76
N ASN A 22 11.77 23.87 -29.22
CA ASN A 22 11.86 24.87 -30.29
C ASN A 22 11.54 26.29 -29.77
N GLY A 23 12.51 26.92 -29.11
CA GLY A 23 12.62 28.40 -29.05
C GLY A 23 11.76 29.20 -28.05
N GLY A 24 11.26 28.62 -26.96
CA GLY A 24 10.44 29.35 -25.96
C GLY A 24 11.23 30.06 -24.85
N ASN A 25 10.77 31.25 -24.42
CA ASN A 25 11.33 32.04 -23.31
C ASN A 25 11.49 31.23 -22.00
N GLY A 26 12.73 30.90 -21.62
CA GLY A 26 13.03 30.10 -20.41
C GLY A 26 12.48 30.66 -19.09
N ARG A 27 12.23 31.98 -19.00
CA ARG A 27 11.64 32.61 -17.80
C ARG A 27 10.20 32.17 -17.54
N VAL A 28 9.39 32.04 -18.59
CA VAL A 28 7.98 31.60 -18.50
C VAL A 28 7.90 30.13 -18.09
N GLN A 29 8.90 29.32 -18.47
CA GLN A 29 8.99 27.92 -18.10
C GLN A 29 9.34 27.73 -16.62
N TRP A 30 10.28 28.51 -16.06
CA TRP A 30 10.60 28.48 -14.63
C TRP A 30 9.44 28.96 -13.74
N GLU A 31 8.69 29.98 -14.18
CA GLU A 31 7.49 30.44 -13.48
C GLU A 31 6.37 29.38 -13.49
N ALA A 32 6.18 28.70 -14.63
CA ALA A 32 5.22 27.61 -14.76
C ALA A 32 5.60 26.38 -13.91
N ILE A 33 6.87 26.00 -13.89
CA ILE A 33 7.41 24.92 -13.04
C ILE A 33 7.27 25.30 -11.56
N GLY A 34 7.63 26.53 -11.18
CA GLY A 34 7.51 27.04 -9.82
C GLY A 34 6.07 27.03 -9.31
N ARG A 35 5.09 27.42 -10.14
CA ARG A 35 3.67 27.36 -9.77
C ARG A 35 3.11 25.94 -9.73
N THR A 36 3.59 25.04 -10.59
CA THR A 36 3.04 23.67 -10.71
C THR A 36 3.66 22.70 -9.72
N LEU A 37 4.95 22.86 -9.39
CA LEU A 37 5.69 21.97 -8.49
C LEU A 37 6.18 22.69 -7.24
N GLY A 38 6.70 23.91 -7.38
CA GLY A 38 7.28 24.67 -6.26
C GLY A 38 6.25 25.00 -5.16
N ILE A 39 5.08 25.52 -5.53
CA ILE A 39 4.02 25.85 -4.56
C ILE A 39 3.54 24.60 -3.79
N PRO A 40 3.18 23.47 -4.45
CA PRO A 40 2.81 22.25 -3.73
C PRO A 40 3.92 21.70 -2.84
N LEU A 41 5.18 21.71 -3.29
CA LEU A 41 6.30 21.23 -2.48
C LEU A 41 6.54 22.13 -1.26
N LEU A 42 6.49 23.45 -1.42
CA LEU A 42 6.60 24.39 -0.30
C LEU A 42 5.46 24.17 0.71
N ALA A 43 4.22 24.02 0.22
CA ALA A 43 3.08 23.72 1.07
C ALA A 43 3.26 22.39 1.83
N LEU A 44 3.80 21.36 1.17
CA LEU A 44 4.11 20.09 1.81
C LEU A 44 5.18 20.24 2.91
N VAL A 45 6.26 20.98 2.66
CA VAL A 45 7.30 21.23 3.67
C VAL A 45 6.72 21.99 4.85
N LEU A 46 5.96 23.07 4.61
CA LEU A 46 5.31 23.83 5.67
C LEU A 46 4.34 22.96 6.48
N PHE A 47 3.58 22.11 5.81
CA PHE A 47 2.71 21.15 6.48
C PHE A 47 3.49 20.17 7.37
N LEU A 48 4.61 19.60 6.88
CA LEU A 48 5.43 18.68 7.67
C LEU A 48 6.05 19.37 8.89
N LEU A 49 6.47 20.63 8.76
CA LEU A 49 6.98 21.42 9.89
C LEU A 49 5.89 21.72 10.92
N LEU A 50 4.71 22.16 10.46
CA LEU A 50 3.55 22.40 11.33
C LEU A 50 3.12 21.13 12.04
N TRP A 51 3.07 19.99 11.33
CA TRP A 51 2.74 18.70 11.91
C TRP A 51 3.78 18.27 12.96
N GLN A 52 5.07 18.42 12.68
CA GLN A 52 6.13 18.10 13.64
C GLN A 52 5.98 18.89 14.95
N VAL A 53 5.67 20.19 14.86
CA VAL A 53 5.45 21.04 16.05
C VAL A 53 4.16 20.66 16.77
N ALA A 54 3.06 20.50 16.03
CA ALA A 54 1.75 20.18 16.61
C ALA A 54 1.75 18.83 17.31
N ALA A 55 2.37 17.80 16.73
CA ALA A 55 2.43 16.45 17.30
C ALA A 55 3.10 16.43 18.69
N ALA A 56 4.14 17.25 18.88
CA ALA A 56 4.85 17.35 20.16
C ALA A 56 4.02 18.03 21.28
N GLN A 57 3.01 18.82 20.92
CA GLN A 57 2.16 19.51 21.91
C GLN A 57 0.98 18.68 22.40
N VAL A 58 0.58 17.64 21.65
CA VAL A 58 -0.56 16.80 22.02
C VAL A 58 -0.07 15.60 22.84
N GLN A 59 -0.29 15.68 24.15
CA GLN A 59 -0.01 14.59 25.08
C GLN A 59 -1.26 13.75 25.34
N THR A 60 -1.13 12.45 25.09
CA THR A 60 -2.17 11.46 25.38
C THR A 60 -1.76 10.63 26.60
N SER A 61 -2.69 9.85 27.15
CA SER A 61 -2.41 8.90 28.24
C SER A 61 -1.35 7.84 27.87
N LEU A 62 -1.08 7.65 26.58
CA LEU A 62 -0.09 6.69 26.06
C LEU A 62 1.21 7.36 25.59
N GLY A 63 1.34 8.69 25.76
CA GLY A 63 2.49 9.49 25.32
C GLY A 63 2.15 10.53 24.26
N SER A 64 3.17 11.11 23.64
CA SER A 64 3.03 12.12 22.58
C SER A 64 2.65 11.49 21.24
N ILE A 65 1.86 12.21 20.44
CA ILE A 65 1.56 11.79 19.07
C ILE A 65 2.86 11.76 18.22
N PRO A 66 3.09 10.72 17.40
CA PRO A 66 4.29 10.64 16.57
C PRO A 66 4.28 11.70 15.46
N GLY A 67 5.40 12.41 15.32
CA GLY A 67 5.64 13.32 14.20
C GLY A 67 6.00 12.59 12.89
N PRO A 68 6.15 13.33 11.78
CA PRO A 68 6.39 12.77 10.44
C PRO A 68 7.58 11.80 10.36
N ILE A 69 8.69 12.13 11.03
CA ILE A 69 9.90 11.30 11.00
C ILE A 69 9.67 9.97 11.72
N ALA A 70 9.01 10.00 12.88
CA ALA A 70 8.70 8.80 13.65
C ALA A 70 7.75 7.87 12.87
N VAL A 71 6.73 8.45 12.21
CA VAL A 71 5.81 7.69 11.34
C VAL A 71 6.55 7.06 10.17
N PHE A 72 7.45 7.81 9.52
CA PHE A 72 8.25 7.27 8.41
C PHE A 72 9.15 6.12 8.86
N GLN A 73 9.86 6.27 9.98
CA GLN A 73 10.71 5.23 10.54
C GLN A 73 9.92 3.99 10.94
N ALA A 74 8.74 4.15 11.56
CA ALA A 74 7.84 3.05 11.86
C ALA A 74 7.43 2.31 10.57
N GLY A 75 7.09 3.04 9.50
CA GLY A 75 6.77 2.46 8.19
C GLY A 75 7.92 1.64 7.61
N VAL A 76 9.15 2.16 7.65
CA VAL A 76 10.35 1.39 7.25
C VAL A 76 10.52 0.14 8.11
N GLY A 77 10.28 0.25 9.43
CA GLY A 77 10.31 -0.87 10.36
C GLY A 77 9.33 -1.98 9.98
N LEU A 78 8.10 -1.65 9.58
CA LEU A 78 7.10 -2.63 9.14
C LEU A 78 7.55 -3.41 7.89
N VAL A 79 8.19 -2.72 6.94
CA VAL A 79 8.74 -3.35 5.73
C VAL A 79 9.87 -4.30 6.10
N GLN A 80 10.80 -3.87 6.96
CA GLN A 80 11.90 -4.72 7.39
C GLN A 80 11.41 -5.93 8.19
N ASP A 81 10.43 -5.74 9.07
CA ASP A 81 9.81 -6.83 9.83
C ASP A 81 9.18 -7.87 8.91
N HIS A 82 8.54 -7.44 7.81
CA HIS A 82 7.99 -8.35 6.81
C HIS A 82 9.08 -9.22 6.17
N TYR A 83 10.16 -8.62 5.69
CA TYR A 83 11.27 -9.38 5.09
C TYR A 83 11.92 -10.33 6.08
N ARG A 84 12.20 -9.88 7.31
CA ARG A 84 12.78 -10.72 8.36
C ARG A 84 11.89 -11.92 8.70
N GLU A 85 10.57 -11.75 8.69
CA GLU A 85 9.66 -12.86 8.98
C GLU A 85 9.60 -13.88 7.83
N ARG A 86 9.67 -13.42 6.57
CA ARG A 86 9.75 -14.31 5.39
C ARG A 86 11.04 -15.13 5.34
N GLU A 87 12.15 -14.52 5.74
CA GLU A 87 13.43 -15.25 5.88
C GLU A 87 13.34 -16.34 6.95
N LYS A 88 12.71 -16.07 8.10
CA LYS A 88 12.53 -17.08 9.16
C LYS A 88 11.63 -18.23 8.73
N GLU A 89 10.55 -17.92 8.01
CA GLU A 89 9.65 -18.92 7.43
C GLU A 89 10.40 -19.83 6.45
N ALA A 90 11.13 -19.25 5.49
CA ALA A 90 11.94 -20.00 4.54
C ALA A 90 12.97 -20.90 5.25
N ALA A 91 13.68 -20.34 6.24
CA ALA A 91 14.66 -21.08 7.02
C ALA A 91 13.99 -22.20 7.86
N PHE A 92 12.76 -21.99 8.34
CA PHE A 92 12.01 -23.03 9.05
C PHE A 92 11.66 -24.20 8.14
N HIS A 93 11.20 -23.93 6.92
CA HIS A 93 10.91 -24.95 5.92
C HIS A 93 12.17 -25.72 5.52
N GLN A 94 13.27 -25.01 5.23
CA GLN A 94 14.55 -25.64 4.90
C GLN A 94 15.03 -26.59 6.02
N ARG A 95 15.02 -26.12 7.28
CA ARG A 95 15.39 -26.98 8.43
C ARG A 95 14.47 -28.20 8.56
N GLN A 96 13.21 -28.08 8.16
CA GLN A 96 12.25 -29.17 8.22
C GLN A 96 12.53 -30.21 7.12
N GLU A 97 12.77 -29.75 5.90
CA GLU A 97 13.18 -30.58 4.77
C GLU A 97 14.47 -31.33 5.07
N ASP A 98 15.49 -30.67 5.61
CA ASP A 98 16.76 -31.30 5.98
C ASP A 98 16.57 -32.42 7.01
N ARG A 99 15.74 -32.19 8.03
CA ARG A 99 15.43 -33.22 9.05
C ARG A 99 14.67 -34.39 8.44
N ASN A 100 13.76 -34.11 7.51
CA ASN A 100 12.96 -35.12 6.84
C ASN A 100 13.81 -35.96 5.89
N ALA A 101 14.68 -35.34 5.10
CA ALA A 101 15.64 -36.01 4.23
C ALA A 101 16.58 -36.92 5.04
N ARG A 102 17.09 -36.45 6.18
CA ARG A 102 17.94 -37.27 7.08
C ARG A 102 17.19 -38.47 7.68
N LYS A 103 15.89 -38.35 7.93
CA LYS A 103 15.06 -39.46 8.42
C LYS A 103 14.85 -40.50 7.31
N LEU A 104 14.44 -40.05 6.13
CA LEU A 104 14.23 -40.92 4.96
C LEU A 104 15.51 -41.62 4.51
N ALA A 105 16.67 -40.95 4.63
CA ALA A 105 17.97 -41.56 4.32
C ALA A 105 18.35 -42.70 5.28
N LYS A 106 17.87 -42.68 6.53
CA LYS A 106 18.11 -43.75 7.51
C LYS A 106 17.08 -44.86 7.40
N ASP A 107 15.83 -44.51 7.11
CA ASP A 107 14.73 -45.44 6.92
C ASP A 107 13.79 -44.88 5.83
N PRO A 108 13.78 -45.49 4.63
CA PRO A 108 12.91 -45.07 3.53
C PRO A 108 11.41 -45.13 3.87
N ASN A 109 11.00 -45.93 4.86
CA ASN A 109 9.61 -46.05 5.29
C ASN A 109 9.26 -45.14 6.48
N ALA A 110 10.17 -44.25 6.89
CA ALA A 110 9.94 -43.36 8.03
C ALA A 110 8.81 -42.35 7.74
N GLU A 111 7.86 -42.23 8.67
CA GLU A 111 6.82 -41.20 8.61
C GLU A 111 7.41 -39.79 8.73
N VAL A 112 7.28 -39.01 7.67
CA VAL A 112 7.65 -37.60 7.63
C VAL A 112 6.43 -36.73 7.92
N LYS A 113 6.54 -35.82 8.89
CA LYS A 113 5.47 -34.87 9.26
C LYS A 113 5.91 -33.44 8.95
N THR A 114 5.27 -32.85 7.95
CA THR A 114 5.45 -31.43 7.60
C THR A 114 4.62 -30.59 8.56
N ARG A 115 5.25 -29.65 9.26
CA ARG A 115 4.58 -28.72 10.17
C ARG A 115 4.43 -27.38 9.47
N ALA A 116 3.25 -26.77 9.57
CA ALA A 116 3.05 -25.40 9.13
C ALA A 116 3.90 -24.43 9.95
N TYR A 117 4.35 -23.34 9.32
CA TYR A 117 5.01 -22.25 10.02
C TYR A 117 3.98 -21.45 10.83
N THR A 118 4.22 -21.27 12.13
CA THR A 118 3.32 -20.57 13.05
C THR A 118 3.89 -19.21 13.48
N GLY A 119 4.52 -18.49 12.56
CA GLY A 119 5.06 -17.15 12.81
C GLY A 119 3.97 -16.09 12.99
N LYS A 120 4.37 -14.90 13.46
CA LYS A 120 3.45 -13.78 13.64
C LYS A 120 3.02 -13.24 12.26
N PRO A 121 1.73 -12.93 12.02
CA PRO A 121 1.31 -12.30 10.76
C PRO A 121 1.91 -10.90 10.67
N THR A 122 2.49 -10.57 9.51
CA THR A 122 3.05 -9.24 9.26
C THR A 122 1.93 -8.23 9.02
N TYR A 123 2.22 -6.92 9.10
CA TYR A 123 1.22 -5.88 8.87
C TYR A 123 0.57 -6.00 7.47
N PHE A 124 1.35 -6.37 6.45
CA PHE A 124 0.84 -6.61 5.10
C PHE A 124 -0.12 -7.80 5.03
N ASP A 125 0.17 -8.88 5.76
CA ASP A 125 -0.71 -10.05 5.82
C ASP A 125 -2.05 -9.70 6.47
N GLN A 126 -2.02 -8.80 7.46
CA GLN A 126 -3.21 -8.29 8.11
C GLN A 126 -4.05 -7.42 7.16
N ILE A 127 -3.41 -6.55 6.35
CA ILE A 127 -4.10 -5.77 5.33
C ILE A 127 -4.82 -6.71 4.35
N LEU A 128 -4.12 -7.73 3.82
CA LEU A 128 -4.72 -8.67 2.87
C LEU A 128 -5.87 -9.47 3.50
N THR A 129 -5.70 -9.90 4.75
CA THR A 129 -6.76 -10.60 5.49
C THR A 129 -7.98 -9.70 5.65
N SER A 130 -7.78 -8.43 6.04
CA SER A 130 -8.85 -7.46 6.19
C SER A 130 -9.55 -7.14 4.86
N LEU A 131 -8.79 -7.03 3.77
CA LEU A 131 -9.36 -6.80 2.44
C LEU A 131 -10.21 -7.99 1.99
N ASN A 132 -9.74 -9.21 2.24
CA ASN A 132 -10.49 -10.41 1.88
C ASN A 132 -11.80 -10.51 2.66
N THR A 133 -11.79 -10.23 3.97
CA THR A 133 -13.00 -10.30 4.80
C THR A 133 -14.02 -9.23 4.40
N VAL A 134 -13.61 -7.98 4.20
CA VAL A 134 -14.54 -6.92 3.78
C VAL A 134 -15.08 -7.16 2.37
N PHE A 135 -14.24 -7.63 1.45
CA PHE A 135 -14.65 -7.93 0.08
C PHE A 135 -15.67 -9.07 0.02
N THR A 136 -15.47 -10.11 0.84
CA THR A 136 -16.45 -11.20 0.96
C THR A 136 -17.82 -10.68 1.44
N GLY A 137 -17.83 -9.82 2.46
CA GLY A 137 -19.06 -9.19 2.94
C GLY A 137 -19.73 -8.31 1.88
N PHE A 138 -18.94 -7.52 1.15
CA PHE A 138 -19.43 -6.71 0.03
C PHE A 138 -20.05 -7.57 -1.09
N LEU A 139 -19.41 -8.68 -1.47
CA LEU A 139 -19.93 -9.58 -2.49
C LEU A 139 -21.27 -10.20 -2.06
N LEU A 140 -21.35 -10.69 -0.81
CA LEU A 140 -22.58 -11.26 -0.28
C LEU A 140 -23.71 -10.22 -0.23
N ALA A 141 -23.41 -9.01 0.25
CA ALA A 141 -24.37 -7.91 0.29
C ALA A 141 -24.85 -7.54 -1.13
N THR A 142 -23.93 -7.45 -2.09
CA THR A 142 -24.25 -7.14 -3.49
C THR A 142 -25.13 -8.22 -4.11
N LEU A 143 -24.81 -9.50 -3.88
CA LEU A 143 -25.56 -10.63 -4.40
C LEU A 143 -27.02 -10.65 -3.93
N VAL A 144 -27.31 -10.13 -2.73
CA VAL A 144 -28.67 -10.04 -2.20
C VAL A 144 -29.34 -8.71 -2.55
N ALA A 145 -28.64 -7.60 -2.36
CA ALA A 145 -29.19 -6.26 -2.50
C ALA A 145 -29.51 -5.92 -3.97
N VAL A 146 -28.70 -6.37 -4.93
CA VAL A 146 -28.94 -6.07 -6.35
C VAL A 146 -30.22 -6.73 -6.86
N PRO A 147 -30.45 -8.05 -6.69
CA PRO A 147 -31.72 -8.67 -7.08
C PRO A 147 -32.92 -8.07 -6.36
N LEU A 148 -32.83 -7.85 -5.05
CA LEU A 148 -33.93 -7.23 -4.28
C LEU A 148 -34.23 -5.81 -4.76
N GLY A 149 -33.20 -5.02 -5.06
CA GLY A 149 -33.34 -3.68 -5.61
C GLY A 149 -34.02 -3.70 -6.98
N ILE A 150 -33.64 -4.64 -7.87
CA ILE A 150 -34.29 -4.82 -9.17
C ILE A 150 -35.76 -5.21 -9.00
N LEU A 151 -36.06 -6.21 -8.16
CA LEU A 151 -37.43 -6.65 -7.89
C LEU A 151 -38.31 -5.53 -7.31
N SER A 152 -37.74 -4.72 -6.42
CA SER A 152 -38.45 -3.60 -5.79
C SER A 152 -38.64 -2.41 -6.74
N GLY A 153 -37.73 -2.22 -7.71
CA GLY A 153 -37.82 -1.18 -8.73
C GLY A 153 -38.76 -1.50 -9.89
N MET A 154 -39.21 -2.75 -10.03
CA MET A 154 -40.13 -3.18 -11.10
C MET A 154 -41.62 -3.06 -10.73
N SER A 155 -41.99 -2.45 -9.59
CA SER A 155 -43.40 -2.20 -9.28
C SER A 155 -43.96 -1.16 -10.26
N LYS A 156 -44.81 -1.63 -11.20
CA LYS A 156 -45.65 -0.75 -12.01
C LYS A 156 -46.60 0.02 -11.09
N THR A 157 -46.62 1.34 -11.25
CA THR A 157 -47.87 2.07 -11.09
C THR A 157 -48.83 1.64 -12.19
#